data_AF-A0A359D2Q8-F1
#
_entry.id   AF-A0A359D2Q8-F1
#
_cell.length_a   1.000
_cell.length_b   1.000
_cell.length_c   1.000
_cell.angle_alpha   90.00
_cell.angle_beta   90.00
_cell.angle_gamma   90.00
#
_symmetry.space_group_name_H-M   'P 1'
#
loop_
_entity.id
_entity.type
_entity.pdbx_description
1 polymer ?
#
loop_
_entity_poly.entity_id
_entity_poly.type
_entity_poly.pdbx_seq_one_letter_code
_entity_poly.pdbx_strand_id
1 'polypeptide(L)'
;MKISDLFNLDAGKSKANDDYDLGDVPYVSSTTFNNGVLQFVEPYEDDKVFEGGSICVSGLGYATLQLNTFLPKGNGGDSATILIPIKDMTIVELIFYTASFNLLHTWRFSFGRKGNKTRIKDLEIPPFSEYNNKFNDEFEDLMKVFKTEIKHFGQILDTKPKKKASR
;
A
#
# COMPACT_ATOMS: atom_id res chain seq x y z
N MET A 1 19.89 -1.54 7.71
CA MET A 1 19.15 -0.46 8.41
C MET A 1 17.81 -0.99 8.86
N LYS A 2 17.18 -0.42 9.89
CA LYS A 2 15.85 -0.84 10.36
C LYS A 2 14.75 -0.11 9.59
N ILE A 3 13.58 -0.74 9.48
CA ILE A 3 12.40 -0.09 8.89
C ILE A 3 12.05 1.22 9.62
N SER A 4 12.15 1.24 10.95
CA SER A 4 11.89 2.46 11.74
C SER A 4 12.91 3.59 11.56
N ASP A 5 14.06 3.33 10.92
CA ASP A 5 15.01 4.38 10.56
C ASP A 5 14.52 5.18 9.32
N LEU A 6 13.57 4.63 8.56
CA LEU A 6 13.09 5.17 7.29
C LEU A 6 11.63 5.61 7.33
N PHE A 7 10.81 4.93 8.12
CA PHE A 7 9.36 5.09 8.13
C PHE A 7 8.84 5.32 9.54
N ASN A 8 7.86 6.21 9.66
CA ASN A 8 6.93 6.22 10.78
C ASN A 8 5.91 5.09 10.58
N LEU A 9 5.67 4.31 11.64
CA LEU A 9 4.74 3.19 11.59
C LEU A 9 3.41 3.55 12.26
N ASP A 10 2.33 3.40 11.52
CA ASP A 10 0.98 3.56 12.04
C ASP A 10 0.14 2.29 11.85
N ALA A 11 -1.00 2.20 12.53
CA ALA A 11 -1.93 1.08 12.41
C ALA A 11 -3.24 1.56 11.78
N GLY A 12 -3.81 0.72 10.91
CA GLY A 12 -5.13 0.95 10.35
C GLY A 12 -6.23 0.91 11.42
N LYS A 13 -7.26 1.73 11.23
CA LYS A 13 -8.49 1.72 12.02
C LYS A 13 -9.66 1.80 11.04
N SER A 14 -10.46 0.73 10.99
CA SER A 14 -11.60 0.59 10.08
C SER A 14 -12.61 -0.40 10.65
N LYS A 15 -13.85 -0.39 10.15
CA LYS A 15 -14.83 -1.46 10.38
C LYS A 15 -14.54 -2.68 9.50
N ALA A 16 -15.39 -3.72 9.60
CA ALA A 16 -15.30 -4.85 8.67
C ALA A 16 -15.70 -4.39 7.27
N ASN A 17 -15.16 -5.03 6.23
CA ASN A 17 -15.40 -4.60 4.85
C ASN A 17 -16.90 -4.65 4.48
N ASP A 18 -17.65 -5.59 5.04
CA ASP A 18 -19.08 -5.74 4.75
C ASP A 18 -19.96 -4.66 5.42
N ASP A 19 -19.39 -3.86 6.33
CA ASP A 19 -20.09 -2.77 7.03
C ASP A 19 -20.11 -1.46 6.24
N TYR A 20 -19.49 -1.41 5.07
CA TYR A 20 -19.32 -0.19 4.28
C TYR A 20 -20.28 -0.11 3.10
N ASP A 21 -20.79 1.10 2.87
CA ASP A 21 -21.40 1.45 1.59
C ASP A 21 -20.33 1.61 0.50
N LEU A 22 -20.75 1.46 -0.77
CA LEU A 22 -19.90 1.71 -1.92
C LEU A 22 -19.53 3.19 -1.99
N GLY A 23 -18.24 3.47 -2.19
CA GLY A 23 -17.71 4.82 -2.38
C GLY A 23 -16.50 4.82 -3.30
N ASP A 24 -15.64 5.84 -3.18
CA ASP A 24 -14.50 6.05 -4.08
C ASP A 24 -13.13 5.82 -3.41
N VAL A 25 -13.10 5.47 -2.11
CA VAL A 25 -11.84 5.21 -1.38
C VAL A 25 -11.51 3.72 -1.43
N PRO A 26 -10.32 3.32 -1.90
CA PRO A 26 -9.93 1.91 -1.93
C PRO A 26 -9.76 1.36 -0.51
N TYR A 27 -10.45 0.26 -0.22
CA TYR A 27 -10.29 -0.50 1.02
C TYR A 27 -9.19 -1.55 0.85
N VAL A 28 -8.05 -1.35 1.53
CA VAL A 28 -6.86 -2.19 1.40
C VAL A 28 -6.87 -3.27 2.48
N SER A 29 -7.06 -4.51 2.07
CA SER A 29 -7.22 -5.68 2.96
C SER A 29 -5.94 -6.54 3.04
N SER A 30 -6.08 -7.81 3.41
CA SER A 30 -4.97 -8.78 3.42
C SER A 30 -4.79 -9.55 2.11
N THR A 31 -5.57 -9.23 1.06
CA THR A 31 -5.37 -9.83 -0.27
C THR A 31 -4.02 -9.42 -0.87
N THR A 32 -3.39 -10.33 -1.62
CA THR A 32 -2.17 -10.04 -2.39
C THR A 32 -2.48 -9.62 -3.83
N PHE A 33 -3.74 -9.76 -4.25
CA PHE A 33 -4.21 -9.33 -5.57
C PHE A 33 -4.54 -7.83 -5.58
N ASN A 34 -4.53 -7.23 -6.77
CA ASN A 34 -4.97 -5.85 -7.00
C ASN A 34 -4.38 -4.83 -6.00
N ASN A 35 -3.08 -4.98 -5.69
CA ASN A 35 -2.37 -4.11 -4.74
C ASN A 35 -3.03 -4.02 -3.35
N GLY A 36 -3.72 -5.08 -2.93
CA GLY A 36 -4.42 -5.17 -1.66
C GLY A 36 -5.84 -4.60 -1.67
N VAL A 37 -6.27 -3.96 -2.75
CA VAL A 37 -7.60 -3.35 -2.85
C VAL A 37 -8.66 -4.43 -3.03
N LEU A 38 -9.52 -4.57 -2.01
CA LEU A 38 -10.63 -5.53 -2.02
C LEU A 38 -11.87 -4.94 -2.71
N GLN A 39 -12.19 -3.68 -2.39
CA GLN A 39 -13.34 -2.94 -2.90
C GLN A 39 -13.12 -1.44 -2.69
N PHE A 40 -14.05 -0.62 -3.17
CA PHE A 40 -14.09 0.82 -2.89
C PHE A 40 -15.26 1.13 -1.97
N VAL A 41 -15.01 1.97 -0.96
CA VAL A 41 -15.92 2.23 0.15
C VAL A 41 -16.03 3.72 0.44
N GLU A 42 -17.08 4.10 1.14
CA GLU A 42 -17.22 5.41 1.78
C GLU A 42 -16.76 5.29 3.25
N PRO A 43 -15.60 5.87 3.64
CA PRO A 43 -15.13 5.78 5.03
C PRO A 43 -16.06 6.49 6.02
N TYR A 44 -16.14 5.96 7.23
CA TYR A 44 -16.81 6.64 8.36
C TYR A 44 -15.91 7.72 8.97
N GLU A 45 -16.51 8.69 9.66
CA GLU A 45 -15.75 9.78 10.33
C GLU A 45 -14.69 9.28 11.33
N ASP A 46 -14.93 8.12 11.97
CA ASP A 46 -14.03 7.56 12.96
C ASP A 46 -12.98 6.59 12.38
N ASP A 47 -13.03 6.34 11.07
CA ASP A 47 -12.02 5.57 10.36
C ASP A 47 -10.72 6.36 10.19
N LYS A 48 -9.64 5.62 9.96
CA LYS A 48 -8.32 6.20 9.72
C LYS A 48 -7.92 5.98 8.28
N VAL A 49 -8.25 6.97 7.45
CA VAL A 49 -7.82 7.08 6.06
C VAL A 49 -6.37 7.57 6.01
N PHE A 50 -5.58 7.03 5.09
CA PHE A 50 -4.18 7.39 4.90
C PHE A 50 -3.95 7.95 3.50
N GLU A 51 -3.00 8.87 3.39
CA GLU A 51 -2.56 9.40 2.11
C GLU A 51 -1.62 8.45 1.36
N GLY A 52 -1.56 8.63 0.04
CA GLY A 52 -0.63 7.93 -0.84
C GLY A 52 0.83 8.25 -0.56
N GLY A 53 1.74 7.55 -1.26
CA GLY A 53 3.18 7.61 -0.98
C GLY A 53 3.58 6.80 0.27
N SER A 54 2.74 5.85 0.67
CA SER A 54 2.96 5.00 1.84
C SER A 54 2.82 3.52 1.51
N ILE A 55 3.46 2.67 2.31
CA ILE A 55 3.44 1.21 2.13
C ILE A 55 2.47 0.63 3.16
N CYS A 56 1.46 -0.10 2.70
CA CYS A 56 0.53 -0.82 3.54
C CYS A 56 0.97 -2.27 3.70
N VAL A 57 1.35 -2.67 4.93
CA VAL A 57 1.68 -4.05 5.27
C VAL A 57 0.48 -4.70 5.94
N SER A 58 -0.14 -5.69 5.29
CA SER A 58 -1.28 -6.40 5.88
C SER A 58 -0.89 -7.14 7.15
N GLY A 59 -1.88 -7.49 8.00
CA GLY A 59 -1.63 -8.35 9.15
C GLY A 59 -1.04 -9.72 8.79
N LEU A 60 -1.20 -10.18 7.54
CA LEU A 60 -0.57 -11.40 7.02
C LEU A 60 0.84 -11.16 6.44
N GLY A 61 1.35 -9.92 6.50
CA GLY A 61 2.74 -9.60 6.20
C GLY A 61 3.04 -9.39 4.72
N TYR A 62 2.03 -9.15 3.88
CA TYR A 62 2.24 -8.74 2.49
C TYR A 62 2.17 -7.21 2.39
N ALA A 63 3.18 -6.59 1.78
CA ALA A 63 3.31 -5.16 1.60
C ALA A 63 2.81 -4.72 0.22
N THR A 64 2.02 -3.65 0.18
CA THR A 64 1.48 -3.02 -1.04
C THR A 64 1.75 -1.51 -1.02
N LEU A 65 2.19 -0.96 -2.15
CA LEU A 65 2.48 0.47 -2.28
C LEU A 65 1.21 1.22 -2.67
N GLN A 66 0.75 2.15 -1.84
CA GLN A 66 -0.43 2.96 -2.14
C GLN A 66 0.00 4.34 -2.66
N LEU A 67 -0.44 4.70 -3.87
CA LEU A 67 -0.09 5.97 -4.52
C LEU A 67 -1.16 7.07 -4.32
N ASN A 68 -2.37 6.68 -3.95
CA ASN A 68 -3.48 7.58 -3.65
C ASN A 68 -4.00 7.29 -2.25
N THR A 69 -4.90 8.15 -1.77
CA THR A 69 -5.64 7.98 -0.52
C THR A 69 -6.31 6.61 -0.44
N PHE A 70 -6.26 5.96 0.72
CA PHE A 70 -6.81 4.62 0.94
C PHE A 70 -7.24 4.40 2.39
N LEU A 71 -8.15 3.45 2.59
CA LEU A 71 -8.58 2.98 3.90
C LEU A 71 -7.99 1.58 4.15
N PRO A 72 -6.97 1.42 5.00
CA PRO A 72 -6.46 0.11 5.34
C PRO A 72 -7.38 -0.61 6.31
N LYS A 73 -7.45 -1.94 6.16
CA LYS A 73 -8.08 -2.82 7.15
C LYS A 73 -7.48 -2.55 8.52
N GLY A 74 -8.35 -2.18 9.45
CA GLY A 74 -8.02 -1.86 10.83
C GLY A 74 -8.79 -2.71 11.83
N ASN A 75 -8.49 -2.44 13.11
CA ASN A 75 -9.05 -3.11 14.28
C ASN A 75 -8.77 -4.63 14.36
N GLY A 76 -8.79 -5.17 15.58
CA GLY A 76 -8.48 -6.59 15.83
C GLY A 76 -7.00 -6.96 15.69
N GLY A 77 -6.72 -8.27 15.72
CA GLY A 77 -5.36 -8.82 15.66
C GLY A 77 -4.71 -8.76 14.27
N ASP A 78 -5.43 -8.32 13.23
CA ASP A 78 -4.99 -8.33 11.83
C ASP A 78 -5.01 -6.94 11.16
N SER A 79 -5.07 -5.87 11.96
CA SER A 79 -4.88 -4.49 11.49
C SER A 79 -3.59 -4.34 10.68
N ALA A 80 -3.71 -3.71 9.51
CA ALA A 80 -2.58 -3.39 8.67
C ALA A 80 -1.67 -2.34 9.33
N THR A 81 -0.37 -2.44 9.05
CA THR A 81 0.65 -1.50 9.49
C THR A 81 1.09 -0.63 8.32
N ILE A 82 0.98 0.68 8.46
CA ILE A 82 1.29 1.65 7.42
C ILE A 82 2.69 2.20 7.67
N LEU A 83 3.56 2.10 6.67
CA LEU A 83 4.90 2.66 6.66
C LEU A 83 4.84 3.99 5.91
N ILE A 84 4.95 5.09 6.65
CA ILE A 84 4.90 6.46 6.15
C ILE A 84 6.34 6.99 6.12
N PRO A 85 6.90 7.38 4.96
CA PRO A 85 8.27 7.86 4.88
C PRO A 85 8.53 9.01 5.85
N ILE A 86 9.65 8.96 6.58
CA ILE A 86 10.08 10.07 7.46
C ILE A 86 10.57 11.25 6.62
N LYS A 87 11.19 10.97 5.48
CA LYS A 87 11.61 11.93 4.46
C LYS A 87 10.94 11.57 3.14
N ASP A 88 10.74 12.56 2.29
CA ASP A 88 10.21 12.34 0.95
C ASP A 88 11.05 11.31 0.20
N MET A 89 10.36 10.32 -0.36
CA MET A 89 10.94 9.26 -1.17
C MET A 89 10.35 9.33 -2.58
N THR A 90 11.17 9.01 -3.56
CA THR A 90 10.71 8.80 -4.92
C THR A 90 9.83 7.55 -5.01
N ILE A 91 9.01 7.46 -6.07
CA ILE A 91 8.21 6.26 -6.33
C ILE A 91 9.12 5.02 -6.50
N VAL A 92 10.29 5.20 -7.09
CA VAL A 92 11.28 4.12 -7.28
C VAL A 92 11.79 3.58 -5.94
N GLU A 93 12.13 4.47 -5.01
CA GLU A 93 12.51 4.10 -3.64
C GLU A 93 11.38 3.33 -2.93
N LEU A 94 10.15 3.82 -3.03
CA LEU A 94 8.99 3.17 -2.42
C LEU A 94 8.74 1.77 -3.00
N ILE A 95 8.88 1.60 -4.32
CA ILE A 95 8.79 0.31 -5.00
C ILE A 95 9.90 -0.62 -4.48
N PHE A 96 11.14 -0.13 -4.41
CA PHE A 96 12.28 -0.89 -3.92
C PHE A 96 12.04 -1.40 -2.49
N TYR A 97 11.60 -0.54 -1.59
CA TYR A 97 11.35 -0.92 -0.20
C TYR A 97 10.14 -1.86 -0.06
N THR A 98 9.08 -1.66 -0.86
CA THR A 98 7.92 -2.58 -0.90
C THR A 98 8.34 -3.98 -1.34
N ALA A 99 9.11 -4.08 -2.44
CA ALA A 99 9.61 -5.35 -2.96
C ALA A 99 10.59 -6.02 -1.99
N SER A 100 11.51 -5.24 -1.40
CA SER A 100 12.48 -5.73 -0.42
C SER A 100 11.79 -6.31 0.82
N PHE A 101 10.77 -5.63 1.34
CA PHE A 101 9.97 -6.15 2.45
C PHE A 101 9.35 -7.51 2.09
N ASN A 102 8.70 -7.59 0.92
CA ASN A 102 8.02 -8.80 0.49
C ASN A 102 8.97 -9.98 0.32
N LEU A 103 10.16 -9.74 -0.23
CA LEU A 103 11.20 -10.76 -0.43
C LEU A 103 11.78 -11.25 0.90
N LEU A 104 12.03 -10.34 1.84
CA LEU A 104 12.82 -10.64 3.04
C LEU A 104 11.98 -11.05 4.25
N HIS A 105 10.71 -10.61 4.33
CA HIS A 105 9.98 -10.62 5.60
C HIS A 105 8.63 -11.34 5.60
N THR A 106 8.00 -11.56 4.44
CA THR A 106 6.65 -12.19 4.35
C THR A 106 6.57 -13.51 5.11
N TRP A 107 7.60 -14.38 5.00
CA TRP A 107 7.65 -15.68 5.66
C TRP A 107 7.53 -15.64 7.20
N ARG A 108 7.75 -14.47 7.83
CA ARG A 108 7.64 -14.31 9.30
C ARG A 108 6.20 -14.27 9.78
N PHE A 109 5.24 -14.00 8.90
CA PHE A 109 3.88 -13.67 9.27
C PHE A 109 2.90 -14.73 8.78
N SER A 110 1.91 -15.02 9.61
CA SER A 110 0.86 -16.01 9.33
C SER A 110 -0.38 -15.68 10.16
N PHE A 111 -1.45 -16.48 10.02
CA PHE A 111 -2.66 -16.26 10.80
C PHE A 111 -2.40 -16.26 12.32
N GLY A 112 -1.56 -17.17 12.82
CA GLY A 112 -1.17 -17.25 14.23
C GLY A 112 -0.06 -16.26 14.65
N ARG A 113 0.59 -15.59 13.70
CA ARG A 113 1.67 -14.63 13.94
C ARG A 113 1.50 -13.42 13.03
N LYS A 114 0.52 -12.58 13.37
CA LYS A 114 0.19 -11.39 12.59
C LYS A 114 1.28 -10.32 12.69
N GLY A 115 1.53 -9.66 11.56
CA GLY A 115 2.35 -8.46 11.47
C GLY A 115 1.70 -7.30 12.23
N ASN A 116 2.52 -6.52 12.91
CA ASN A 116 2.10 -5.28 13.57
C ASN A 116 3.30 -4.34 13.73
N LYS A 117 3.05 -3.10 14.16
CA LYS A 117 4.08 -2.08 14.41
C LYS A 117 5.29 -2.61 15.17
N THR A 118 5.07 -3.28 16.30
CA THR A 118 6.13 -3.79 17.17
C THR A 118 7.00 -4.85 16.49
N ARG A 119 6.40 -5.72 15.67
CA ARG A 119 7.12 -6.77 14.95
C ARG A 119 7.81 -6.29 13.68
N ILE A 120 7.32 -5.19 13.09
CA ILE A 120 7.82 -4.67 11.81
C ILE A 120 8.93 -3.63 12.02
N LYS A 121 8.83 -2.77 13.04
CA LYS A 121 9.72 -1.61 13.21
C LYS A 121 11.23 -1.93 13.23
N ASP A 122 11.60 -3.08 13.79
CA ASP A 122 12.99 -3.48 14.00
C ASP A 122 13.50 -4.44 12.92
N LEU A 123 12.71 -4.74 11.89
CA LEU A 123 13.17 -5.58 10.78
C LEU A 123 14.25 -4.85 9.96
N GLU A 124 15.24 -5.61 9.52
CA GLU A 124 16.32 -5.10 8.69
C GLU A 124 15.96 -5.09 7.21
N ILE A 125 16.18 -3.96 6.55
CA ILE A 125 15.97 -3.78 5.12
C ILE A 125 17.24 -3.21 4.48
N PRO A 126 17.60 -3.58 3.23
CA PRO A 126 18.75 -3.00 2.55
C PRO A 126 18.51 -1.51 2.24
N PRO A 127 19.56 -0.67 2.27
CA PRO A 127 19.45 0.74 1.89
C PRO A 127 19.34 0.90 0.37
N PHE A 128 18.42 1.75 -0.10
CA PHE A 128 18.26 2.03 -1.54
C PHE A 128 19.53 2.63 -2.17
N SER A 129 20.27 3.45 -1.42
CA SER A 129 21.47 4.13 -1.91
C SER A 129 22.57 3.19 -2.43
N GLU A 130 22.61 1.94 -2.01
CA GLU A 130 23.57 0.94 -2.50
C GLU A 130 23.17 0.35 -3.87
N TYR A 131 21.94 0.61 -4.31
CA TYR A 131 21.35 0.05 -5.53
C TYR A 131 20.88 1.11 -6.52
N ASN A 132 20.89 2.39 -6.15
CA ASN A 132 20.38 3.48 -6.99
C ASN A 132 21.02 3.53 -8.38
N ASN A 133 22.31 3.21 -8.50
CA ASN A 133 23.07 3.15 -9.74
C ASN A 133 22.62 2.03 -10.70
N LYS A 134 21.81 1.08 -10.21
CA LYS A 134 21.19 0.03 -11.03
C LYS A 134 19.82 0.43 -11.59
N PHE A 135 19.22 1.49 -11.05
CA PHE A 135 18.03 2.14 -11.61
C PHE A 135 18.52 3.31 -12.47
N ASN A 136 18.99 2.98 -13.68
CA ASN A 136 19.58 3.92 -14.62
C ASN A 136 18.51 4.78 -15.33
N ASP A 137 18.94 5.67 -16.22
CA ASP A 137 18.07 6.55 -17.00
C ASP A 137 17.00 5.78 -17.80
N GLU A 138 17.29 4.54 -18.23
CA GLU A 138 16.33 3.68 -18.94
C GLU A 138 15.15 3.28 -18.04
N PHE A 139 15.41 3.07 -16.74
CA PHE A 139 14.34 2.78 -15.78
C PHE A 139 13.46 4.01 -15.53
N GLU A 140 14.05 5.20 -15.44
CA GLU A 140 13.29 6.45 -15.31
C GLU A 140 12.44 6.75 -16.54
N ASP A 141 12.97 6.49 -17.74
CA ASP A 141 12.23 6.63 -18.98
C ASP A 141 11.10 5.59 -19.10
N LEU A 142 11.33 4.36 -18.66
CA LEU A 142 10.28 3.35 -18.53
C LEU A 142 9.18 3.83 -17.57
N MET A 143 9.55 4.41 -16.42
CA MET A 143 8.60 4.94 -15.45
C MET A 143 7.79 6.12 -16.02
N LYS A 144 8.39 6.98 -16.85
CA LYS A 144 7.66 8.05 -17.56
C LYS A 144 6.65 7.49 -18.55
N VAL A 145 7.05 6.50 -19.37
CA VAL A 145 6.15 5.81 -20.30
C VAL A 145 5.01 5.18 -19.50
N PHE A 146 5.33 4.44 -18.45
CA PHE A 146 4.36 3.76 -17.61
C PHE A 146 3.33 4.71 -16.98
N LYS A 147 3.77 5.86 -16.43
CA LYS A 147 2.87 6.91 -15.91
C LYS A 147 1.96 7.48 -17.00
N THR A 148 2.50 7.69 -18.19
CA THR A 148 1.74 8.22 -19.33
C THR A 148 0.66 7.24 -19.78
N GLU A 149 1.02 5.97 -19.91
CA GLU A 149 0.10 4.89 -20.27
C GLU A 149 -0.99 4.69 -19.21
N ILE A 150 -0.64 4.73 -17.91
CA ILE A 150 -1.64 4.66 -16.82
C ILE A 150 -2.63 5.82 -16.93
N LYS A 151 -2.16 7.04 -17.18
CA LYS A 151 -3.03 8.21 -17.32
C LYS A 151 -3.97 8.05 -18.53
N HIS A 152 -3.44 7.58 -19.65
CA HIS A 152 -4.24 7.29 -20.83
C HIS A 152 -5.29 6.22 -20.56
N PHE A 153 -4.90 5.13 -19.89
CA PHE A 153 -5.81 4.07 -19.51
C PHE A 153 -6.91 4.54 -18.54
N GLY A 154 -6.57 5.40 -17.57
CA GLY A 154 -7.55 6.04 -16.69
C GLY A 154 -8.60 6.84 -17.45
N GLN A 155 -8.18 7.64 -18.43
CA GLN A 155 -9.11 8.38 -19.30
C GLN A 155 -10.03 7.44 -20.11
N ILE A 156 -9.51 6.31 -20.59
CA ILE A 156 -10.32 5.29 -21.26
C ILE A 156 -11.38 4.72 -20.32
N LEU A 157 -11.03 4.46 -19.06
CA LEU A 157 -11.99 3.95 -18.07
C LEU A 157 -13.08 4.97 -17.74
N ASP A 158 -12.74 6.25 -17.64
CA ASP A 158 -13.71 7.33 -17.37
C ASP A 158 -14.68 7.58 -18.53
N THR A 159 -14.30 7.25 -19.76
CA THR A 159 -15.16 7.37 -20.96
C THR A 159 -16.11 6.18 -21.17
N LYS A 160 -15.95 5.08 -20.44
CA LYS A 160 -16.88 3.95 -20.54
C LYS A 160 -18.21 4.31 -19.86
N PRO A 161 -19.37 4.06 -20.49
CA PRO A 161 -20.65 4.39 -19.90
C PRO A 161 -20.82 3.63 -18.57
N LYS A 162 -20.97 4.37 -17.47
CA LYS A 162 -21.31 3.79 -16.16
C LYS A 162 -22.60 2.99 -16.35
N LYS A 163 -22.53 1.65 -16.22
CA LYS A 163 -23.72 0.79 -16.25
C LYS A 163 -24.69 1.32 -15.20
N LYS A 164 -25.85 1.83 -15.64
CA LYS A 164 -26.94 2.17 -14.73
C LYS A 164 -27.29 0.93 -13.93
N ALA A 165 -27.19 1.00 -12.61
CA ALA A 165 -27.73 -0.04 -11.73
C ALA A 165 -29.22 -0.22 -12.07
N SER A 166 -29.58 -1.42 -12.54
CA SER A 166 -30.97 -1.83 -12.67
C SER A 166 -31.56 -1.89 -11.25
N ARG A 167 -32.62 -1.12 -11.04
CA ARG A 167 -33.46 -1.14 -9.83
C ARG A 167 -34.02 -2.53 -9.55
#